data_AF-A0A3D8TPE3-F1
#
_entry.id   AF-A0A3D8TPE3-F1
#
_cell.length_a   1.000
_cell.length_b   1.000
_cell.length_c   1.000
_cell.angle_alpha   90.00
_cell.angle_beta   90.00
_cell.angle_gamma   90.00
#
_symmetry.space_group_name_H-M   'P 1'
#
loop_
_entity.id
_entity.type
_entity.pdbx_description
1 polymer ?
#
loop_
_entity_poly.entity_id
_entity_poly.type
_entity_poly.pdbx_seq_one_letter_code
_entity_poly.pdbx_strand_id
1 'polypeptide(L)'
;MNLNFPLLDRPIKISDGTLFVVEDVRVFSSVVQNFYQYEEATDLKLFDDKFQALKSSELMLITDILGFDVNSPTVLKLIYADLENQLNEKPEVKSMIDKLTSTISELIGYELLEHELDLEGDEITILELFKALGIKIETQSDTIFEKLMEILQVYKYLSKKKLLVLINICSYLTKTEIVEILEYISLNNVEVLIVEPRRVDGCIQYILDEDYFLSTEDLV
;
A
#
# COMPACT_ATOMS: atom_id res chain seq x y z
N MET A 1 -11.99 -0.63 11.55
CA MET A 1 -12.98 -0.60 10.44
C MET A 1 -13.98 -1.74 10.61
N ASN A 2 -15.13 -1.71 9.95
CA ASN A 2 -16.12 -2.78 9.98
C ASN A 2 -16.57 -3.12 8.55
N LEU A 3 -16.71 -4.42 8.26
CA LEU A 3 -17.25 -4.98 7.02
C LEU A 3 -18.65 -5.55 7.28
N ASN A 4 -19.62 -5.20 6.44
CA ASN A 4 -20.96 -5.77 6.49
C ASN A 4 -21.52 -6.02 5.09
N PHE A 5 -22.24 -7.11 4.91
CA PHE A 5 -23.01 -7.40 3.68
C PHE A 5 -24.17 -8.35 4.03
N PRO A 6 -25.19 -8.53 3.15
CA PRO A 6 -26.48 -9.13 3.52
C PRO A 6 -26.44 -10.54 4.12
N LEU A 7 -25.41 -11.35 3.82
CA LEU A 7 -25.27 -12.72 4.33
C LEU A 7 -24.60 -12.77 5.71
N LEU A 8 -24.11 -11.65 6.24
CA LEU A 8 -23.52 -11.62 7.58
C LEU A 8 -24.60 -11.31 8.61
N ASP A 9 -24.73 -12.18 9.61
CA ASP A 9 -25.58 -11.95 10.79
C ASP A 9 -25.13 -10.74 11.61
N ARG A 10 -23.83 -10.44 11.58
CA ARG A 10 -23.20 -9.31 12.26
C ARG A 10 -22.02 -8.76 11.45
N PRO A 11 -21.71 -7.46 11.55
CA PRO A 11 -20.52 -6.90 10.93
C PRO A 11 -19.23 -7.56 11.45
N ILE A 12 -18.28 -7.79 10.55
CA ILE A 12 -16.92 -8.23 10.89
C ILE A 12 -16.12 -7.00 11.26
N LYS A 13 -15.56 -6.99 12.47
CA LYS A 13 -14.63 -5.94 12.89
C LYS A 13 -13.25 -6.24 12.30
N ILE A 14 -12.75 -5.28 11.53
CA ILE A 14 -11.40 -5.27 10.98
C ILE A 14 -10.53 -4.47 11.94
N SER A 15 -9.59 -5.15 12.57
CA SER A 15 -8.55 -4.59 13.43
C SER A 15 -7.21 -5.20 13.02
N ASP A 16 -6.20 -4.35 12.80
CA ASP A 16 -4.89 -4.75 12.29
C ASP A 16 -5.03 -5.63 11.03
N GLY A 17 -4.39 -6.80 11.02
CA GLY A 17 -4.52 -7.83 9.99
C GLY A 17 -5.67 -8.76 10.32
N THR A 18 -6.78 -8.64 9.60
CA THR A 18 -7.97 -9.49 9.78
C THR A 18 -8.09 -10.45 8.62
N LEU A 19 -8.16 -11.75 8.91
CA LEU A 19 -8.39 -12.79 7.92
C LEU A 19 -9.88 -13.16 7.86
N PHE A 20 -10.44 -13.17 6.67
CA PHE A 20 -11.84 -13.50 6.40
C PHE A 20 -11.93 -14.58 5.33
N VAL A 21 -12.38 -15.77 5.75
CA VAL A 21 -12.55 -16.95 4.91
C VAL A 21 -14.01 -17.05 4.48
N VAL A 22 -14.22 -17.27 3.18
CA VAL A 22 -15.55 -17.54 2.60
C VAL A 22 -15.50 -18.88 1.88
N GLU A 23 -16.13 -19.92 2.44
CA GLU A 23 -16.05 -21.29 1.92
C GLU A 23 -16.90 -21.48 0.65
N ASP A 24 -18.11 -20.90 0.57
CA ASP A 24 -18.93 -20.96 -0.65
C ASP A 24 -18.32 -20.08 -1.75
N VAL A 25 -17.83 -20.72 -2.82
CA VAL A 25 -17.17 -20.08 -3.96
C VAL A 25 -18.03 -19.00 -4.64
N ARG A 26 -19.36 -19.17 -4.68
CA ARG A 26 -20.28 -18.17 -5.27
C ARG A 26 -20.32 -16.92 -4.40
N VAL A 27 -20.37 -17.10 -3.08
CA VAL A 27 -20.31 -15.98 -2.13
C VAL A 27 -18.94 -15.31 -2.17
N PHE A 28 -17.85 -16.09 -2.16
CA PHE A 28 -16.50 -15.55 -2.30
C PHE A 28 -16.37 -14.70 -3.56
N SER A 29 -16.80 -15.22 -4.71
CA SER A 29 -16.77 -14.50 -5.99
C SER A 29 -17.63 -13.22 -5.94
N SER A 30 -18.81 -13.28 -5.32
CA SER A 30 -19.68 -12.11 -5.14
C SER A 30 -19.05 -11.06 -4.22
N VAL A 31 -18.39 -11.46 -3.14
CA VAL A 31 -17.68 -10.57 -2.21
C VAL A 31 -16.53 -9.87 -2.94
N VAL A 32 -15.71 -10.62 -3.68
CA VAL A 32 -14.62 -10.06 -4.49
C VAL A 32 -15.16 -9.08 -5.53
N GLN A 33 -16.22 -9.44 -6.26
CA GLN A 33 -16.87 -8.55 -7.22
C GLN A 33 -17.37 -7.27 -6.55
N ASN A 34 -17.99 -7.37 -5.38
CA ASN A 34 -18.50 -6.23 -4.63
C ASN A 34 -17.36 -5.30 -4.15
N PHE A 35 -16.18 -5.83 -3.80
CA PHE A 35 -15.01 -5.01 -3.51
C PHE A 35 -14.51 -4.24 -4.74
N TYR A 36 -14.48 -4.86 -5.92
CA TYR A 36 -14.09 -4.18 -7.16
C TYR A 36 -15.12 -3.14 -7.62
N GLN A 37 -16.40 -3.38 -7.36
CA GLN A 37 -17.51 -2.49 -7.70
C GLN A 37 -17.86 -1.54 -6.54
N TYR A 38 -17.01 -1.46 -5.51
CA TYR A 38 -17.33 -0.79 -4.26
C TYR A 38 -17.67 0.69 -4.47
N GLU A 39 -18.95 1.00 -4.29
CA GLU A 39 -19.56 2.32 -4.32
C GLU A 39 -20.60 2.38 -3.19
N GLU A 40 -21.10 3.57 -2.84
CA GLU A 40 -22.07 3.70 -1.73
C GLU A 40 -23.37 2.88 -1.93
N ALA A 41 -23.67 2.46 -3.16
CA ALA A 41 -24.86 1.70 -3.53
C ALA A 41 -24.66 0.17 -3.52
N THR A 42 -23.46 -0.36 -3.27
CA THR A 42 -23.24 -1.81 -3.23
C THR A 42 -23.77 -2.44 -1.93
N ASP A 43 -24.11 -3.72 -2.00
CA ASP A 43 -24.53 -4.51 -0.83
C ASP A 43 -23.43 -4.63 0.22
N LEU A 44 -22.16 -4.58 -0.20
CA LEU A 44 -21.00 -4.55 0.66
C LEU A 44 -20.78 -3.13 1.20
N LYS A 45 -20.73 -3.00 2.53
CA LYS A 45 -20.52 -1.75 3.25
C LYS A 45 -19.29 -1.83 4.13
N LEU A 46 -18.44 -0.82 4.03
CA LEU A 46 -17.29 -0.61 4.90
C LEU A 46 -17.51 0.68 5.68
N PHE A 47 -17.37 0.63 7.00
CA PHE A 47 -17.58 1.81 7.84
C PHE A 47 -16.73 1.80 9.12
N ASP A 48 -16.39 2.99 9.60
CA ASP A 48 -15.64 3.15 10.84
C ASP A 48 -16.51 2.94 12.10
N ASP A 49 -15.90 3.02 13.28
CA ASP A 49 -16.61 2.87 14.56
C ASP A 49 -17.63 3.99 14.84
N LYS A 50 -17.63 5.06 14.04
CA LYS A 50 -18.61 6.16 14.07
C LYS A 50 -19.69 5.99 12.99
N PHE A 51 -19.76 4.83 12.35
CA PHE A 51 -20.68 4.51 11.24
C PHE A 51 -20.50 5.40 10.01
N GLN A 52 -19.33 6.01 9.82
CA GLN A 52 -19.01 6.73 8.60
C GLN A 52 -18.56 5.73 7.53
N ALA A 53 -19.23 5.77 6.36
CA ALA A 53 -18.87 4.93 5.24
C ALA A 53 -17.47 5.26 4.71
N LEU A 54 -16.69 4.22 4.42
CA LEU A 54 -15.40 4.33 3.74
C LEU A 54 -15.64 4.72 2.29
N LYS A 55 -14.92 5.72 1.78
CA LYS A 55 -15.01 6.10 0.36
C LYS A 55 -14.20 5.13 -0.50
N SER A 56 -14.62 4.90 -1.74
CA SER A 56 -13.86 4.08 -2.70
C SER A 56 -12.43 4.59 -2.92
N SER A 57 -12.22 5.90 -2.87
CA SER A 57 -10.88 6.51 -2.96
C SER A 57 -9.96 6.16 -1.78
N GLU A 58 -10.53 5.81 -0.63
CA GLU A 58 -9.82 5.45 0.61
C GLU A 58 -9.57 3.93 0.70
N LEU A 59 -10.23 3.14 -0.15
CA LEU A 59 -10.02 1.69 -0.28
C LEU A 59 -8.83 1.40 -1.22
N MET A 60 -7.99 0.45 -0.85
CA MET A 60 -6.93 -0.11 -1.69
C MET A 60 -7.19 -1.60 -1.84
N LEU A 61 -7.38 -2.08 -3.07
CA LEU A 61 -7.69 -3.47 -3.37
C LEU A 61 -6.58 -4.06 -4.22
N ILE A 62 -6.05 -5.22 -3.82
CA ILE A 62 -4.99 -5.92 -4.53
C ILE A 62 -5.35 -7.41 -4.62
N THR A 63 -5.24 -7.93 -5.84
CA THR A 63 -5.41 -9.36 -6.14
C THR A 63 -4.16 -9.91 -6.82
N ASP A 64 -3.56 -9.12 -7.71
CA ASP A 64 -2.27 -9.44 -8.32
C ASP A 64 -1.14 -8.72 -7.59
N ILE A 65 -0.38 -9.46 -6.78
CA ILE A 65 0.77 -8.96 -6.01
C ILE A 65 1.91 -8.56 -6.95
N LEU A 66 2.20 -9.40 -7.95
CA LEU A 66 3.35 -9.21 -8.84
C LEU A 66 3.08 -8.11 -9.87
N GLY A 67 1.83 -8.00 -10.35
CA GLY A 67 1.40 -6.95 -11.27
C GLY A 67 1.18 -5.58 -10.62
N PHE A 68 1.21 -5.48 -9.28
CA PHE A 68 1.01 -4.21 -8.59
C PHE A 68 2.21 -3.26 -8.76
N ASP A 69 1.95 -2.08 -9.32
CA ASP A 69 2.96 -1.04 -9.50
C ASP A 69 3.18 -0.24 -8.21
N VAL A 70 4.12 -0.70 -7.39
CA VAL A 70 4.60 0.01 -6.19
C VAL A 70 5.25 1.36 -6.54
N ASN A 71 5.72 1.56 -7.78
CA ASN A 71 6.39 2.77 -8.25
C ASN A 71 5.43 3.75 -8.96
N SER A 72 4.13 3.70 -8.63
CA SER A 72 3.17 4.65 -9.17
C SER A 72 3.61 6.11 -8.91
N PRO A 73 3.26 7.07 -9.80
CA PRO A 73 3.68 8.47 -9.64
C PRO A 73 3.29 9.10 -8.29
N THR A 74 2.19 8.64 -7.70
CA THR A 74 1.72 9.11 -6.38
C THR A 74 2.66 8.64 -5.27
N VAL A 75 3.12 7.39 -5.32
CA VAL A 75 4.03 6.82 -4.33
C VAL A 75 5.41 7.45 -4.47
N LEU A 76 5.95 7.57 -5.69
CA LEU A 76 7.24 8.23 -5.92
C LEU A 76 7.26 9.68 -5.41
N LYS A 77 6.16 10.42 -5.58
CA LYS A 77 6.04 11.78 -5.04
C LYS A 77 6.14 11.81 -3.51
N LEU A 78 5.55 10.84 -2.82
CA LEU A 78 5.64 10.73 -1.36
C LEU A 78 7.05 10.35 -0.93
N ILE A 79 7.70 9.44 -1.63
CA ILE A 79 9.10 9.05 -1.38
C ILE A 79 10.02 10.28 -1.52
N TYR A 80 9.87 11.06 -2.59
CA TYR A 80 10.68 12.25 -2.81
C TYR A 80 10.47 13.30 -1.71
N ALA A 81 9.23 13.50 -1.27
CA ALA A 81 8.93 14.40 -0.16
C ALA A 81 9.54 13.91 1.17
N ASP A 82 9.50 12.60 1.43
CA ASP A 82 10.11 12.02 2.63
C ASP A 82 11.64 12.15 2.62
N LEU A 83 12.29 11.83 1.50
CA LEU A 83 13.73 12.01 1.31
C LEU A 83 14.15 13.48 1.47
N GLU A 84 13.36 14.42 0.93
CA GLU A 84 13.60 15.85 1.12
C GLU A 84 13.53 16.25 2.60
N ASN A 85 12.54 15.74 3.34
CA ASN A 85 12.43 15.96 4.79
C ASN A 85 13.63 15.36 5.55
N GLN A 86 14.07 14.16 5.19
CA GLN A 86 15.26 13.54 5.81
C GLN A 86 16.54 14.36 5.57
N LEU A 87 16.67 15.00 4.40
CA LEU A 87 17.77 15.94 4.12
C LEU A 87 17.63 17.23 4.93
N ASN A 88 16.40 17.73 5.12
CA ASN A 88 16.14 18.92 5.93
C ASN A 88 16.50 18.71 7.41
N GLU A 89 16.35 17.49 7.94
CA GLU A 89 16.78 17.11 9.29
C GLU A 89 18.31 17.04 9.44
N LYS A 90 19.06 17.03 8.33
CA LYS A 90 20.53 16.99 8.29
C LYS A 90 21.09 18.21 7.55
N PRO A 91 21.09 19.41 8.17
CA PRO A 91 21.46 20.66 7.51
C PRO A 91 22.87 20.64 6.89
N GLU A 92 23.81 19.93 7.50
CA GLU A 92 25.19 19.81 7.00
C GLU A 92 25.24 19.11 5.64
N VAL A 93 24.47 18.03 5.46
CA VAL A 93 24.40 17.27 4.21
C VAL A 93 23.70 18.10 3.14
N LYS A 94 22.58 18.73 3.50
CA LYS A 94 21.84 19.61 2.59
C LYS A 94 22.72 20.76 2.08
N SER A 95 23.44 21.44 2.98
CA SER A 95 24.36 22.52 2.60
C SER A 95 25.48 22.04 1.67
N MET A 96 25.96 20.79 1.85
CA MET A 96 26.95 20.21 0.95
C MET A 96 26.37 19.94 -0.44
N ILE A 97 25.14 19.43 -0.52
CA ILE A 97 24.43 19.25 -1.79
C ILE A 97 24.26 20.60 -2.48
N ASP A 98 23.71 21.61 -1.80
CA ASP A 98 23.51 22.95 -2.35
C ASP A 98 24.80 23.55 -2.91
N LYS A 99 25.94 23.37 -2.21
CA LYS A 99 27.24 23.83 -2.66
C LYS A 99 27.71 23.12 -3.94
N LEU A 100 27.53 21.81 -4.02
CA LEU A 100 27.88 21.03 -5.21
C LEU A 100 27.01 21.43 -6.40
N THR A 101 25.72 21.60 -6.17
CA THR A 101 24.74 22.04 -7.19
C THR A 101 25.09 23.44 -7.71
N SER A 102 25.42 24.38 -6.82
CA SER A 102 25.89 25.72 -7.21
C SER A 102 27.15 25.66 -8.05
N THR A 103 28.09 24.78 -7.71
CA THR A 103 29.34 24.62 -8.47
C THR A 103 29.06 24.09 -9.88
N ILE A 104 28.14 23.12 -10.01
CA ILE A 104 27.70 22.59 -11.30
C ILE A 104 27.02 23.69 -12.13
N SER A 105 26.12 24.46 -11.54
CA SER A 105 25.43 25.56 -12.22
C SER A 105 26.39 26.65 -12.71
N GLU A 106 27.41 27.00 -11.93
CA GLU A 106 28.46 27.94 -12.35
C GLU A 106 29.24 27.42 -13.56
N LEU A 107 29.68 26.15 -13.51
CA LEU A 107 30.44 25.54 -14.61
C LEU A 107 29.63 25.50 -15.92
N ILE A 108 28.34 25.14 -15.84
CA ILE A 108 27.45 25.17 -17.00
C ILE A 108 27.20 26.61 -17.45
N GLY A 109 27.03 27.54 -16.52
CA GLY A 109 26.82 28.96 -16.81
C GLY A 109 27.94 29.59 -17.62
N TYR A 110 29.21 29.22 -17.36
CA TYR A 110 30.32 29.68 -18.20
C TYR A 110 30.19 29.19 -19.65
N GLU A 111 29.81 27.94 -19.85
CA GLU A 111 29.61 27.37 -21.20
C GLU A 111 28.42 28.02 -21.93
N LEU A 112 27.35 28.36 -21.21
CA LEU A 112 26.20 29.07 -21.78
C LEU A 112 26.57 30.47 -22.28
N LEU A 113 27.44 31.19 -21.56
CA LEU A 113 27.92 32.52 -21.95
C LEU A 113 28.87 32.49 -23.15
N GLU A 114 29.63 31.41 -23.34
CA GLU A 114 30.50 31.21 -24.50
C GLU A 114 29.71 30.86 -25.77
N HIS A 115 28.44 30.50 -25.64
CA HIS A 115 27.59 30.13 -26.77
C HIS A 115 27.16 31.36 -27.60
N GLU A 116 27.01 31.19 -28.92
CA GLU A 116 26.61 32.28 -29.84
C GLU A 116 25.15 32.74 -29.68
N LEU A 117 24.36 32.00 -28.89
CA LEU A 117 22.94 32.23 -28.67
C LEU A 117 22.72 32.74 -27.25
N ASP A 118 21.67 33.53 -27.06
CA ASP A 118 21.25 33.99 -25.74
C ASP A 118 20.50 32.86 -25.02
N LEU A 119 21.17 32.18 -24.09
CA LEU A 119 20.68 31.01 -23.37
C LEU A 119 20.51 31.33 -21.88
N GLU A 120 19.39 30.89 -21.30
CA GLU A 120 19.11 30.97 -19.87
C GLU A 120 18.88 29.57 -19.27
N GLY A 121 19.05 29.43 -17.96
CA GLY A 121 18.84 28.19 -17.24
C GLY A 121 18.25 28.44 -15.85
N ASP A 122 17.39 27.51 -15.42
CA ASP A 122 16.80 27.52 -14.08
C ASP A 122 17.76 26.92 -13.03
N GLU A 123 17.45 27.16 -11.74
CA GLU A 123 18.17 26.53 -10.64
C GLU A 123 17.83 25.04 -10.54
N ILE A 124 18.83 24.21 -10.25
CA ILE A 124 18.65 22.78 -10.04
C ILE A 124 18.07 22.55 -8.64
N THR A 125 16.89 21.95 -8.58
CA THR A 125 16.24 21.58 -7.32
C THR A 125 16.60 20.16 -6.87
N ILE A 126 16.51 19.89 -5.56
CA ILE A 126 16.73 18.54 -5.00
C ILE A 126 15.79 17.51 -5.64
N LEU A 127 14.54 17.89 -5.91
CA LEU A 127 13.56 17.00 -6.52
C LEU A 127 13.90 16.64 -7.97
N GLU A 128 14.51 17.55 -8.73
CA GLU A 128 15.04 17.26 -10.06
C GLU A 128 16.25 16.33 -10.00
N LEU A 129 17.12 16.50 -8.99
CA LEU A 129 18.22 15.56 -8.75
C LEU A 129 17.69 14.15 -8.48
N PHE A 130 16.65 13.99 -7.65
CA PHE A 130 16.04 12.68 -7.38
C PHE A 130 15.47 12.02 -8.64
N LYS A 131 14.79 12.79 -9.48
CA LYS A 131 14.26 12.32 -10.76
C LYS A 131 15.39 11.93 -11.72
N ALA A 132 16.44 12.74 -11.81
CA ALA A 132 17.59 12.49 -12.68
C ALA A 132 18.36 11.23 -12.27
N LEU A 133 18.45 10.95 -10.96
CA LEU A 133 19.04 9.72 -10.41
C LEU A 133 18.15 8.48 -10.61
N GLY A 134 16.88 8.65 -10.99
CA GLY A 134 15.95 7.55 -11.21
C GLY A 134 15.56 6.81 -9.93
N ILE A 135 15.49 7.51 -8.80
CA ILE A 135 15.15 6.93 -7.49
C ILE A 135 13.74 6.31 -7.55
N LYS A 136 13.67 5.02 -7.21
CA LYS A 136 12.46 4.19 -7.19
C LYS A 136 12.67 2.96 -6.29
N ILE A 137 11.59 2.28 -5.93
CA ILE A 137 11.63 0.99 -5.21
C ILE A 137 12.18 -0.08 -6.17
N GLU A 138 13.21 -0.83 -5.73
CA GLU A 138 13.74 -1.97 -6.45
C GLU A 138 12.73 -3.12 -6.38
N THR A 139 12.40 -3.74 -7.51
CA THR A 139 11.34 -4.77 -7.57
C THR A 139 11.67 -5.95 -8.48
N GLN A 140 12.88 -5.98 -9.03
CA GLN A 140 13.27 -6.96 -10.06
C GLN A 140 13.67 -8.32 -9.46
N SER A 141 13.96 -8.35 -8.17
CA SER A 141 14.56 -9.47 -7.45
C SER A 141 13.56 -10.21 -6.58
N ASP A 142 12.34 -9.69 -6.46
CA ASP A 142 11.46 -10.00 -5.33
C ASP A 142 10.77 -11.35 -5.48
N THR A 143 10.75 -12.08 -4.38
CA THR A 143 9.75 -13.12 -4.12
C THR A 143 8.37 -12.48 -3.89
N ILE A 144 7.30 -13.29 -3.97
CA ILE A 144 5.93 -12.81 -3.69
C ILE A 144 5.82 -12.24 -2.27
N PHE A 145 6.51 -12.86 -1.31
CA PHE A 145 6.56 -12.40 0.08
C PHE A 145 7.22 -11.02 0.21
N GLU A 146 8.41 -10.85 -0.35
CA GLU A 146 9.12 -9.56 -0.34
C GLU A 146 8.27 -8.47 -1.01
N LYS A 147 7.68 -8.78 -2.17
CA LYS A 147 6.79 -7.88 -2.89
C LYS A 147 5.59 -7.45 -2.04
N LEU A 148 5.00 -8.39 -1.30
CA LEU A 148 3.88 -8.10 -0.41
C LEU A 148 4.30 -7.22 0.78
N MET A 149 5.49 -7.44 1.33
CA MET A 149 6.05 -6.56 2.36
C MET A 149 6.25 -5.14 1.85
N GLU A 150 6.75 -4.97 0.63
CA GLU A 150 6.85 -3.64 0.00
C GLU A 150 5.49 -2.98 -0.19
N ILE A 151 4.48 -3.74 -0.62
CA ILE A 151 3.10 -3.24 -0.75
C ILE A 151 2.60 -2.73 0.60
N LEU A 152 2.85 -3.45 1.69
CA LEU A 152 2.46 -3.03 3.05
C LEU A 152 3.21 -1.76 3.48
N GLN A 153 4.50 -1.65 3.17
CA GLN A 153 5.28 -0.43 3.39
C GLN A 153 4.69 0.74 2.62
N VAL A 154 4.41 0.58 1.33
CA VAL A 154 3.80 1.61 0.48
C VAL A 154 2.42 2.01 1.01
N TYR A 155 1.60 1.04 1.41
CA TYR A 155 0.29 1.30 2.00
C TYR A 155 0.40 2.17 3.26
N LYS A 156 1.37 1.89 4.14
CA LYS A 156 1.66 2.73 5.31
C LYS A 156 1.99 4.18 4.93
N TYR A 157 2.70 4.42 3.82
CA TYR A 157 2.98 5.77 3.33
C TYR A 157 1.74 6.48 2.74
N LEU A 158 0.77 5.73 2.23
CA LEU A 158 -0.43 6.25 1.58
C LEU A 158 -1.50 6.65 2.61
N SER A 159 -1.27 7.71 3.39
CA SER A 159 -2.17 8.18 4.47
C SER A 159 -3.63 8.47 4.07
N LYS A 160 -3.92 8.64 2.78
CA LYS A 160 -5.30 8.78 2.25
C LYS A 160 -6.04 7.44 2.14
N LYS A 161 -5.32 6.33 2.07
CA LYS A 161 -5.88 4.99 2.08
C LYS A 161 -6.06 4.57 3.53
N LYS A 162 -7.25 4.03 3.85
CA LYS A 162 -7.62 3.64 5.22
C LYS A 162 -7.82 2.14 5.38
N LEU A 163 -8.11 1.43 4.29
CA LEU A 163 -8.21 -0.02 4.29
C LEU A 163 -7.49 -0.60 3.08
N LEU A 164 -6.61 -1.56 3.31
CA LEU A 164 -6.06 -2.44 2.30
C LEU A 164 -6.81 -3.77 2.31
N VAL A 165 -7.24 -4.23 1.15
CA VAL A 165 -7.88 -5.54 0.95
C VAL A 165 -7.01 -6.38 0.04
N LEU A 166 -6.58 -7.53 0.54
CA LEU A 166 -5.78 -8.52 -0.18
C LEU A 166 -6.66 -9.73 -0.49
N ILE A 167 -6.74 -10.12 -1.76
CA ILE A 167 -7.62 -11.21 -2.21
C ILE A 167 -6.79 -12.44 -2.57
N ASN A 168 -7.08 -13.57 -1.89
CA ASN A 168 -6.51 -14.89 -2.17
C ASN A 168 -4.97 -14.90 -2.25
N ILE A 169 -4.33 -14.23 -1.28
CA ILE A 169 -2.87 -14.08 -1.23
C ILE A 169 -2.20 -15.17 -0.41
N CYS A 170 -2.90 -15.76 0.57
CA CYS A 170 -2.33 -16.80 1.43
C CYS A 170 -2.00 -18.08 0.65
N SER A 171 -2.61 -18.26 -0.52
CA SER A 171 -2.28 -19.34 -1.46
C SER A 171 -0.81 -19.33 -1.93
N TYR A 172 -0.11 -18.19 -1.84
CA TYR A 172 1.30 -18.05 -2.25
C TYR A 172 2.28 -18.09 -1.08
N LEU A 173 1.79 -18.12 0.15
CA LEU A 173 2.58 -17.88 1.35
C LEU A 173 2.64 -19.14 2.22
N THR A 174 3.78 -19.35 2.84
CA THR A 174 3.97 -20.32 3.90
C THR A 174 3.35 -19.81 5.21
N LYS A 175 3.10 -20.72 6.16
CA LYS A 175 2.55 -20.37 7.47
C LYS A 175 3.42 -19.34 8.20
N THR A 176 4.75 -19.48 8.11
CA THR A 176 5.71 -18.55 8.71
C THR A 176 5.61 -17.16 8.09
N GLU A 177 5.53 -17.07 6.76
CA GLU A 177 5.39 -15.80 6.06
C GLU A 177 4.06 -15.10 6.39
N ILE A 178 2.96 -15.85 6.54
CA ILE A 178 1.67 -15.30 6.95
C ILE A 178 1.75 -14.69 8.36
N VAL A 179 2.37 -15.38 9.31
CA VAL A 179 2.57 -14.87 10.66
C VAL A 179 3.43 -13.60 10.64
N GLU A 180 4.54 -13.58 9.90
CA GLU A 180 5.40 -12.40 9.76
C GLU A 180 4.65 -11.19 9.16
N ILE A 181 3.79 -11.43 8.17
CA ILE A 181 2.94 -10.39 7.58
C ILE A 181 1.95 -9.83 8.62
N LEU A 182 1.26 -10.69 9.37
CA LEU A 182 0.30 -10.26 10.38
C LEU A 182 0.99 -9.50 11.52
N GLU A 183 2.16 -9.94 11.96
CA GLU A 183 3.00 -9.23 12.93
C GLU A 183 3.40 -7.85 12.41
N TYR A 184 3.88 -7.77 11.16
CA TYR A 184 4.23 -6.50 10.53
C TYR A 184 3.03 -5.54 10.50
N ILE A 185 1.85 -6.03 10.11
CA ILE A 185 0.62 -5.24 10.06
C ILE A 185 0.26 -4.68 11.44
N SER A 186 0.29 -5.51 12.49
CA SER A 186 -0.05 -5.09 13.85
C SER A 186 0.98 -4.10 14.40
N LEU A 187 2.28 -4.33 14.18
CA LEU A 187 3.36 -3.41 14.59
C LEU A 187 3.25 -2.02 13.96
N ASN A 188 2.71 -1.94 12.75
CA ASN A 188 2.53 -0.68 12.03
C ASN A 188 1.13 -0.06 12.21
N ASN A 189 0.23 -0.71 12.96
CA ASN A 189 -1.14 -0.26 13.21
C ASN A 189 -1.91 0.12 11.93
N VAL A 190 -1.74 -0.67 10.86
CA VAL A 190 -2.44 -0.48 9.59
C VAL A 190 -3.61 -1.47 9.49
N GLU A 191 -4.74 -1.02 8.94
CA GLU A 191 -5.91 -1.89 8.76
C GLU A 191 -5.82 -2.63 7.42
N VAL A 192 -5.76 -3.96 7.51
CA VAL A 192 -5.65 -4.87 6.35
C VAL A 192 -6.67 -6.00 6.50
N LEU A 193 -7.49 -6.19 5.47
CA LEU A 193 -8.40 -7.32 5.35
C LEU A 193 -7.85 -8.30 4.31
N ILE A 194 -7.69 -9.56 4.70
CA ILE A 194 -7.26 -10.64 3.82
C ILE A 194 -8.47 -11.54 3.57
N VAL A 195 -8.92 -11.65 2.32
CA VAL A 195 -10.10 -12.43 1.94
C VAL A 195 -9.65 -13.70 1.24
N GLU A 196 -9.95 -14.86 1.83
CA GLU A 196 -9.50 -16.16 1.36
C GLU A 196 -10.69 -17.10 1.07
N PRO A 197 -10.60 -17.96 0.05
CA PRO A 197 -11.64 -18.96 -0.23
C PRO A 197 -11.51 -20.22 0.64
N ARG A 198 -10.42 -20.36 1.40
CA ARG A 198 -10.11 -21.54 2.21
C ARG A 198 -9.51 -21.13 3.55
N ARG A 199 -9.68 -22.00 4.55
CA ARG A 199 -9.09 -21.82 5.87
C ARG A 199 -7.57 -21.75 5.77
N VAL A 200 -7.00 -20.84 6.54
CA VAL A 200 -5.56 -20.65 6.66
C VAL A 200 -5.12 -21.12 8.03
N ASP A 201 -4.12 -21.98 8.07
CA ASP A 201 -3.55 -22.47 9.33
C ASP A 201 -2.59 -21.43 9.93
N GLY A 202 -2.49 -21.41 11.25
CA GLY A 202 -1.53 -20.62 12.02
C GLY A 202 -2.03 -19.24 12.43
N CYS A 203 -3.32 -18.94 12.30
CA CYS A 203 -3.89 -17.64 12.66
C CYS A 203 -5.38 -17.69 13.03
N ILE A 204 -5.81 -16.63 13.73
CA ILE A 204 -7.22 -16.38 14.04
C ILE A 204 -7.90 -15.83 12.79
N GLN A 205 -9.04 -16.39 12.43
CA GLN A 205 -9.78 -16.00 11.24
C GLN A 205 -11.30 -16.02 11.45
N TYR A 206 -11.99 -15.13 10.74
CA TYR A 206 -13.43 -15.19 10.57
C TYR A 206 -13.74 -16.18 9.46
N ILE A 207 -14.68 -17.09 9.68
CA ILE A 207 -15.07 -18.10 8.69
C ILE A 207 -16.57 -17.95 8.44
N LEU A 208 -16.92 -17.69 7.18
CA LEU A 208 -18.27 -17.83 6.67
C LEU A 208 -18.37 -19.20 5.98
N ASP A 209 -19.03 -20.14 6.66
CA ASP A 209 -19.20 -21.51 6.17
C ASP A 209 -20.26 -21.62 5.05
N GLU A 210 -20.44 -22.82 4.51
CA GLU A 210 -21.41 -23.10 3.45
C GLU A 210 -22.88 -22.89 3.88
N ASP A 211 -23.16 -22.93 5.20
CA ASP A 211 -24.47 -22.66 5.78
C ASP A 211 -24.67 -21.15 6.07
N TYR A 212 -23.72 -20.31 5.67
CA TYR A 212 -23.67 -18.85 5.89
C TYR A 212 -23.61 -18.44 7.37
N PHE A 213 -23.12 -19.32 8.23
CA PHE A 213 -22.86 -19.00 9.62
C PHE A 213 -21.46 -18.40 9.78
N LEU A 214 -21.38 -17.24 10.44
CA LEU A 214 -20.12 -16.57 10.71
C LEU A 214 -19.55 -17.00 12.06
N SER A 215 -18.43 -17.73 12.03
CA SER A 215 -17.68 -18.14 13.21
C SER A 215 -16.29 -17.49 13.27
N THR A 216 -15.66 -17.56 14.44
CA THR A 216 -14.26 -17.19 14.63
C THR A 216 -13.52 -18.43 15.12
N GLU A 217 -12.53 -18.89 14.37
CA GLU A 217 -11.70 -20.03 14.72
C GLU A 217 -10.25 -19.58 14.88
N ASP A 218 -9.54 -20.24 15.79
CA ASP A 218 -8.10 -20.11 15.98
C ASP A 218 -7.46 -21.45 15.60
N LEU A 219 -6.81 -21.49 14.44
CA LEU A 219 -6.11 -22.68 13.94
C LEU A 219 -4.63 -22.57 14.31
N VAL A 220 -4.27 -22.78 15.58
CA VAL A 220 -2.87 -22.84 16.05
C VAL A 220 -2.19 -24.14 15.64
#